data_AF-A0A7V9NQW7-F1
#
_entry.id   AF-A0A7V9NQW7-F1
#
_cell.length_a   1.000
_cell.length_b   1.000
_cell.length_c   1.000
_cell.angle_alpha   90.00
_cell.angle_beta   90.00
_cell.angle_gamma   90.00
#
_symmetry.space_group_name_H-M   'P 1'
#
loop_
_entity.id
_entity.type
_entity.pdbx_description
1 polymer ?
#
loop_
_entity_poly.entity_id
_entity_poly.type
_entity_poly.pdbx_seq_one_letter_code
_entity_poly.pdbx_strand_id
1 'polypeptide(L)' 'VTSGGTAVRLDPMPPADRKVVHDVLTPLEGIETSSEGEEPRRLVVVRPLAG' A
#
# COMPACT_ATOMS: atom_id res chain seq x y z
N VAL A 1 -16.35 16.81 -8.19
CA VAL A 1 -16.06 15.46 -8.72
C VAL A 1 -15.36 14.70 -7.62
N THR A 2 -15.98 13.68 -7.05
CA THR A 2 -15.33 12.90 -6.00
C THR A 2 -14.39 11.93 -6.71
N SER A 3 -13.11 12.31 -6.79
CA SER A 3 -12.04 11.48 -7.32
C SER A 3 -11.82 10.31 -6.36
N GLY A 4 -12.74 9.34 -6.37
CA GLY A 4 -12.67 8.15 -5.53
C GLY A 4 -11.54 7.26 -6.02
N GLY A 5 -10.31 7.63 -5.67
CA GLY A 5 -9.15 6.82 -5.96
C GLY A 5 -9.33 5.45 -5.30
N THR A 6 -9.33 4.40 -6.11
CA THR A 6 -9.58 3.03 -5.62
C THR A 6 -8.31 2.48 -4.99
N ALA A 7 -8.45 1.77 -3.87
CA ALA A 7 -7.34 1.09 -3.23
C ALA A 7 -6.68 0.09 -4.20
N VAL A 8 -5.36 0.15 -4.30
CA VAL A 8 -4.57 -0.77 -5.13
C VAL A 8 -3.93 -1.82 -4.24
N ARG A 9 -4.11 -3.10 -4.57
CA ARG A 9 -3.49 -4.22 -3.88
C ARG A 9 -2.32 -4.70 -4.74
N LEU A 10 -1.12 -4.71 -4.15
CA LEU A 10 0.06 -5.29 -4.77
C LEU A 10 0.04 -6.81 -4.62
N ASP A 11 0.85 -7.51 -5.42
CA ASP A 11 1.06 -8.94 -5.24
C ASP A 11 1.75 -9.24 -3.89
N PRO A 12 1.50 -10.41 -3.27
CA PRO A 12 2.23 -10.85 -2.09
C PRO A 12 3.74 -10.86 -2.35
N MET A 13 4.51 -10.33 -1.41
CA MET A 13 5.95 -10.18 -1.54
C MET A 13 6.68 -10.46 -0.21
N PRO A 14 7.96 -10.87 -0.25
CA PRO A 14 8.76 -11.09 0.95
C PRO A 14 8.81 -9.85 1.87
N PRO A 15 9.08 -10.04 3.17
CA PRO A 15 9.15 -8.93 4.13
C PRO A 15 10.12 -7.80 3.73
N ALA A 16 11.23 -8.13 3.07
CA ALA A 16 12.23 -7.16 2.63
C ALA A 16 11.68 -6.24 1.53
N ASP A 17 11.08 -6.81 0.48
CA ASP A 17 10.49 -6.06 -0.63
C ASP A 17 9.33 -5.19 -0.13
N ARG A 18 8.50 -5.75 0.76
CA ARG A 18 7.42 -5.01 1.42
C ARG A 18 7.92 -3.80 2.20
N LYS A 19 9.05 -3.95 2.91
CA LYS A 19 9.67 -2.84 3.62
C LYS A 19 10.14 -1.75 2.67
N VAL A 20 10.77 -2.11 1.54
CA VAL A 20 11.19 -1.13 0.52
C VAL A 20 9.97 -0.37 -0.03
N VAL A 21 8.89 -1.07 -0.35
CA VAL A 21 7.64 -0.45 -0.82
C VAL A 21 7.11 0.54 0.22
N HIS A 22 7.04 0.16 1.49
CA HIS A 22 6.61 1.06 2.56
C HIS A 22 7.56 2.27 2.70
N ASP A 23 8.86 2.05 2.72
CA ASP A 23 9.85 3.12 2.90
C ASP A 23 9.79 4.14 1.74
N VAL A 24 9.49 3.70 0.51
CA VAL A 24 9.34 4.56 -0.67
C VAL A 24 8.00 5.30 -0.70
N LEU A 25 6.90 4.65 -0.30
CA LEU A 25 5.55 5.21 -0.42
C LEU A 25 5.12 6.04 0.79
N THR A 26 5.63 5.78 1.99
CA THR A 26 5.33 6.53 3.21
C THR A 26 5.54 8.05 3.09
N PRO A 27 6.60 8.58 2.45
CA PRO A 27 6.78 10.02 2.32
C PRO A 27 5.90 10.69 1.25
N LEU A 28 5.13 9.93 0.46
CA LEU A 28 4.27 10.50 -0.58
C LEU A 28 2.97 11.04 0.03
N GLU A 29 2.67 12.30 -0.25
CA GLU A 29 1.43 12.94 0.20
C GLU A 29 0.22 12.43 -0.60
N GLY A 30 -0.94 12.37 0.06
CA GLY A 30 -2.21 11.97 -0.59
C GLY A 30 -2.40 10.46 -0.74
N ILE A 31 -1.51 9.64 -0.19
CA ILE A 31 -1.69 8.18 -0.12
C ILE A 31 -1.36 7.65 1.29
N GLU A 32 -1.95 6.50 1.62
CA GLU A 32 -1.60 5.69 2.78
C GLU A 32 -1.25 4.27 2.33
N THR A 33 -0.37 3.61 3.07
CA THR A 33 0.00 2.23 2.80
C THR A 33 -0.26 1.36 4.02
N SER A 34 -0.72 0.13 3.79
CA SER A 34 -0.99 -0.85 4.84
C SER A 34 -0.61 -2.25 4.37
N SER A 35 -0.23 -3.13 5.28
CA SER A 35 0.00 -4.54 4.98
C SER A 35 -1.24 -5.36 5.36
N GLU A 36 -1.81 -6.13 4.45
CA GLU A 36 -2.95 -7.02 4.70
C GLU A 36 -2.60 -8.49 4.44
N GLY A 37 -3.28 -9.39 5.16
CA GLY A 37 -3.05 -10.84 5.09
C GLY A 37 -1.91 -11.34 5.96
N GLU A 38 -1.66 -12.64 5.86
CA GLU A 38 -0.63 -13.37 6.62
C GLU A 38 0.41 -13.98 5.69
N GLU A 39 1.65 -14.14 6.16
CA GLU A 39 2.70 -14.81 5.40
C GLU A 39 2.27 -16.23 4.97
N PRO A 40 2.54 -16.66 3.71
CA PRO A 40 3.28 -15.97 2.65
C PRO A 40 2.41 -15.08 1.74
N ARG A 41 1.11 -14.97 2.02
CA ARG A 41 0.12 -14.24 1.21
C ARG A 41 -0.03 -12.77 1.63
N ARG A 42 0.87 -12.28 2.48
CA ARG A 42 0.85 -10.90 2.98
C ARG A 42 1.26 -9.93 1.89
N LEU A 43 0.42 -8.91 1.69
CA LEU A 43 0.54 -7.95 0.59
C LEU A 43 0.44 -6.52 1.08
N VAL A 44 0.86 -5.56 0.25
CA VAL A 44 0.71 -4.14 0.51
C VAL A 44 -0.53 -3.61 -0.20
N VAL A 45 -1.34 -2.85 0.53
CA VAL A 45 -2.48 -2.10 0.01
C VAL A 45 -2.15 -0.62 0.08
N VAL A 46 -2.26 0.05 -1.05
CA VAL A 46 -2.10 1.50 -1.18
C VAL A 46 -3.49 2.11 -1.33
N ARG A 47 -3.85 3.06 -0.47
CA ARG A 47 -5.13 3.77 -0.55
C ARG A 47 -4.87 5.26 -0.76
N PRO A 48 -5.66 5.93 -1.60
CA PRO A 48 -5.66 7.37 -1.68
C PRO A 48 -6.26 7.96 -0.41
N LEU A 49 -5.58 8.93 0.19
CA LEU A 49 -6.15 9.74 1.26
C LEU A 49 -7.16 10.67 0.61
N ALA A 50 -8.46 10.37 0.76
CA ALA A 50 -9.51 11.28 0.34
C ALA A 50 -9.34 12.58 1.16
N GLY A 51 -8.94 13.65 0.46
CA GLY A 51 -8.87 15.01 1.02
C GLY A 51 -10.25 15.58 1.30
#